data_AF-A0AAU5VKY4-F1
#
_entry.id   AF-A0AAU5VKY4-F1
#
_cell.length_a   1.000
_cell.length_b   1.000
_cell.length_c   1.000
_cell.angle_alpha   90.00
_cell.angle_beta   90.00
_cell.angle_gamma   90.00
#
_symmetry.space_group_name_H-M   'P 1'
#
loop_
_entity.id
_entity.type
_entity.pdbx_description
1 polymer ?
#
loop_
_entity_poly.entity_id
_entity_poly.type
_entity_poly.pdbx_seq_one_letter_code
_entity_poly.pdbx_strand_id
1 'polypeptide(L)'
;MGTWDIGPFDNDTAADFGGDLDEAALEEREAMIRSALQRAAASADFLDTSDGERAVAAAALIVAQHPDGERTCSNYGPSEPLPELPADLRTLAVDALDQVVSERSELAELWDDAANGSKWRHDITRLRDVLDPPAPPQEDALFDI
;
A
#
# COMPACT_ATOMS: atom_id res chain seq x y z
N MET A 1 13.91 -12.79 -3.98
CA MET A 1 12.46 -12.90 -3.81
C MET A 1 11.83 -12.73 -5.18
N GLY A 2 10.75 -13.46 -5.46
CA GLY A 2 10.04 -13.50 -6.73
C GLY A 2 8.67 -12.85 -6.65
N THR A 3 8.15 -12.51 -7.82
CA THR A 3 6.85 -11.84 -8.02
C THR A 3 6.10 -12.62 -9.09
N TRP A 4 4.84 -12.97 -8.85
CA TRP A 4 4.02 -13.80 -9.77
C TRP A 4 2.78 -13.09 -10.31
N ASP A 5 2.35 -12.01 -9.69
CA ASP A 5 1.32 -11.10 -10.20
C ASP A 5 1.55 -9.69 -9.61
N ILE A 6 0.64 -8.75 -9.86
CA ILE A 6 0.79 -7.33 -9.48
C ILE A 6 0.11 -6.98 -8.15
N GLY A 7 -0.61 -7.91 -7.54
CA GLY A 7 -1.38 -7.63 -6.34
C GLY A 7 -0.51 -7.37 -5.10
N PRO A 8 -1.07 -6.77 -4.04
CA PRO A 8 -0.29 -6.33 -2.87
C PRO A 8 0.49 -7.44 -2.14
N PHE A 9 0.07 -8.70 -2.30
CA PHE A 9 0.71 -9.88 -1.71
C PHE A 9 1.23 -10.87 -2.76
N ASP A 10 1.29 -10.49 -4.04
CA ASP A 10 1.70 -11.38 -5.13
C ASP A 10 3.22 -11.38 -5.38
N ASN A 11 3.99 -11.25 -4.30
CA ASN A 11 5.43 -11.37 -4.23
C ASN A 11 5.84 -12.03 -2.90
N ASP A 12 7.01 -12.68 -2.86
CA ASP A 12 7.48 -13.40 -1.67
C ASP A 12 7.53 -12.47 -0.44
N THR A 13 8.01 -11.23 -0.59
CA THR A 13 8.24 -10.33 0.56
C THR A 13 6.96 -9.94 1.26
N ALA A 14 5.93 -9.61 0.49
CA ALA A 14 4.62 -9.27 1.01
C ALA A 14 3.90 -10.49 1.57
N ALA A 15 4.00 -11.65 0.91
CA ALA A 15 3.44 -12.90 1.40
C ALA A 15 4.07 -13.31 2.74
N ASP A 16 5.40 -13.23 2.86
CA ASP A 16 6.12 -13.47 4.12
C ASP A 16 5.67 -12.49 5.21
N PHE A 17 5.51 -11.21 4.87
CA PHE A 17 4.97 -10.22 5.82
C PHE A 17 3.54 -10.54 6.28
N GLY A 18 2.69 -11.07 5.40
CA GLY A 18 1.37 -11.61 5.76
C GLY A 18 1.47 -12.78 6.75
N GLY A 19 2.39 -13.71 6.50
CA GLY A 19 2.68 -14.82 7.41
C GLY A 19 3.21 -14.34 8.77
N ASP A 20 4.13 -13.37 8.79
CA ASP A 20 4.67 -12.78 10.02
C ASP A 20 3.54 -12.14 10.86
N LEU A 21 2.58 -11.47 10.21
CA LEU A 21 1.40 -10.90 10.90
C LEU A 21 0.51 -11.99 11.50
N ASP A 22 0.33 -13.11 10.81
CA ASP A 22 -0.46 -14.24 11.30
C ASP A 22 0.19 -14.91 12.52
N GLU A 23 1.52 -15.00 12.55
CA GLU A 23 2.29 -15.54 13.68
C GLU A 23 2.35 -14.60 14.89
N ALA A 24 2.20 -13.28 14.67
CA ALA A 24 2.26 -12.27 15.72
C ALA A 24 0.99 -12.22 16.59
N ALA A 25 1.15 -11.78 17.84
CA ALA A 25 0.01 -11.51 18.72
C ALA A 25 -0.85 -10.37 18.15
N LEU A 26 -2.16 -10.39 18.42
CA LEU A 26 -3.12 -9.45 17.83
C LEU A 26 -2.73 -7.99 18.11
N GLU A 27 -2.23 -7.71 19.31
CA GLU A 27 -1.77 -6.40 19.77
C GLU A 27 -0.46 -5.91 19.10
N GLU A 28 0.33 -6.80 18.49
CA GLU A 28 1.61 -6.46 17.85
C GLU A 28 1.45 -6.11 16.36
N ARG A 29 0.40 -6.64 15.72
CA ARG A 29 0.15 -6.52 14.26
C ARG A 29 0.03 -5.07 13.81
N GLU A 30 -0.62 -4.22 14.59
CA GLU A 30 -0.75 -2.78 14.32
C GLU A 30 0.63 -2.11 14.25
N ALA A 31 1.49 -2.39 15.24
CA ALA A 31 2.84 -1.83 15.29
C ALA A 31 3.71 -2.33 14.12
N MET A 32 3.53 -3.57 13.67
CA MET A 32 4.21 -4.13 12.50
C MET A 32 3.80 -3.40 11.21
N ILE A 33 2.49 -3.20 11.00
CA ILE A 33 1.94 -2.44 9.87
C ILE A 33 2.46 -1.00 9.89
N ARG A 34 2.38 -0.31 11.03
CA ARG A 34 2.91 1.04 11.19
C ARG A 34 4.40 1.10 10.84
N SER A 35 5.18 0.15 11.34
CA SER A 35 6.63 0.11 11.13
C SER A 35 7.00 -0.07 9.65
N ALA A 36 6.25 -0.90 8.91
CA ALA A 36 6.46 -1.08 7.47
C ALA A 36 6.22 0.24 6.71
N LEU A 37 5.12 0.92 6.99
CA LEU A 37 4.80 2.20 6.36
C LEU A 37 5.79 3.30 6.73
N GLN A 38 6.21 3.38 8.00
CA GLN A 38 7.20 4.35 8.46
C GLN A 38 8.55 4.18 7.76
N ARG A 39 9.02 2.94 7.56
CA ARG A 39 10.27 2.69 6.83
C ARG A 39 10.21 3.19 5.39
N ALA A 40 9.09 2.93 4.71
CA ALA A 40 8.90 3.44 3.36
C ALA A 40 8.81 4.96 3.33
N ALA A 41 7.91 5.57 4.11
CA ALA A 41 7.70 7.01 4.12
C ALA A 41 8.94 7.82 4.57
N ALA A 42 9.78 7.27 5.44
CA ALA A 42 10.98 7.93 5.95
C ALA A 42 12.23 7.73 5.06
N SER A 43 12.14 6.98 3.96
CA SER A 43 13.28 6.69 3.08
C SER A 43 13.69 7.92 2.26
N ALA A 44 14.47 8.80 2.88
CA ALA A 44 14.93 10.05 2.28
C ALA A 44 15.92 9.83 1.12
N ASP A 45 16.68 8.72 1.14
CA ASP A 45 17.73 8.44 0.16
C ASP A 45 17.23 7.57 -1.01
N PHE A 46 16.78 6.35 -0.72
CA PHE A 46 16.28 5.43 -1.74
C PHE A 46 15.50 4.32 -1.04
N LEU A 47 14.32 4.00 -1.55
CA LEU A 47 13.47 2.94 -1.02
C LEU A 47 13.85 1.61 -1.69
N ASP A 48 14.29 0.66 -0.88
CA ASP A 48 14.59 -0.71 -1.31
C ASP A 48 13.31 -1.47 -1.69
N THR A 49 13.46 -2.44 -2.60
CA THR A 49 12.35 -3.25 -3.11
C THR A 49 11.54 -3.89 -1.97
N SER A 50 12.21 -4.48 -0.98
CA SER A 50 11.52 -5.23 0.09
C SER A 50 10.71 -4.33 1.03
N ASP A 51 11.21 -3.14 1.36
CA ASP A 51 10.45 -2.18 2.16
C ASP A 51 9.28 -1.58 1.35
N GLY A 52 9.45 -1.39 0.04
CA GLY A 52 8.37 -0.99 -0.85
C GLY A 52 7.25 -2.02 -0.94
N GLU A 53 7.59 -3.31 -1.13
CA GLU A 53 6.62 -4.40 -1.21
C GLU A 53 5.81 -4.54 0.09
N ARG A 54 6.49 -4.46 1.24
CA ARG A 54 5.83 -4.47 2.57
C ARG A 54 4.93 -3.26 2.78
N ALA A 55 5.33 -2.09 2.28
CA ALA A 55 4.52 -0.89 2.39
C ALA A 55 3.23 -0.98 1.57
N VAL A 56 3.30 -1.52 0.35
CA VAL A 56 2.10 -1.79 -0.48
C VAL A 56 1.16 -2.78 0.21
N ALA A 57 1.71 -3.87 0.75
CA ALA A 57 0.95 -4.85 1.52
C ALA A 57 0.26 -4.21 2.74
N ALA A 58 1.01 -3.45 3.54
CA ALA A 58 0.49 -2.75 4.72
C ALA A 58 -0.60 -1.72 4.37
N ALA A 59 -0.43 -0.96 3.29
CA ALA A 59 -1.44 0.00 2.82
C ALA A 59 -2.72 -0.71 2.36
N ALA A 60 -2.62 -1.84 1.68
CA ALA A 60 -3.77 -2.64 1.27
C ALA A 60 -4.60 -3.15 2.46
N LEU A 61 -3.95 -3.50 3.58
CA LEU A 61 -4.64 -3.89 4.83
C LEU A 61 -5.44 -2.72 5.44
N ILE A 62 -4.92 -1.49 5.37
CA ILE A 62 -5.63 -0.29 5.82
C ILE A 62 -6.82 -0.01 4.90
N VAL A 63 -6.62 -0.13 3.59
CA VAL A 63 -7.71 -0.03 2.60
C VAL A 63 -8.80 -1.06 2.87
N ALA A 64 -8.46 -2.31 3.22
CA ALA A 64 -9.45 -3.34 3.51
C ALA A 64 -10.33 -3.05 4.74
N GLN A 65 -9.85 -2.22 5.69
CA GLN A 65 -10.65 -1.72 6.83
C GLN A 65 -11.33 -0.37 6.55
N HIS A 66 -11.07 0.25 5.39
CA HIS A 66 -11.70 1.50 4.99
C HIS A 66 -13.18 1.28 4.64
N PRO A 67 -14.12 2.17 5.03
CA PRO A 67 -15.54 2.05 4.66
C PRO A 67 -15.78 1.91 3.14
N ASP A 68 -15.01 2.65 2.35
CA ASP A 68 -15.05 2.65 0.87
C ASP A 68 -14.05 1.68 0.24
N GLY A 69 -13.34 0.88 1.04
CA GLY A 69 -12.35 -0.07 0.57
C GLY A 69 -12.90 -1.48 0.35
N GLU A 70 -12.23 -2.25 -0.49
CA GLU A 70 -12.58 -3.65 -0.73
C GLU A 70 -12.00 -4.53 0.37
N ARG A 71 -12.85 -5.29 1.06
CA ARG A 71 -12.48 -6.08 2.26
C ARG A 71 -11.60 -7.30 1.97
N THR A 72 -11.37 -7.64 0.71
CA THR A 72 -10.66 -8.88 0.36
C THR A 72 -9.16 -8.65 0.40
N CYS A 73 -8.47 -9.34 1.32
CA CYS A 73 -7.03 -9.57 1.17
C CYS A 73 -6.83 -10.61 0.05
N SER A 74 -5.70 -10.50 -0.66
CA SER A 74 -5.27 -11.53 -1.63
C SER A 74 -5.11 -12.88 -0.91
N ASN A 75 -5.15 -14.00 -1.65
CA ASN A 75 -4.95 -15.35 -1.12
C ASN A 75 -3.63 -15.54 -0.36
N TYR A 76 -2.67 -14.63 -0.55
CA TYR A 76 -1.35 -14.63 0.08
C TYR A 76 -1.21 -13.56 1.18
N GLY A 77 -2.30 -12.85 1.52
CA GLY A 77 -2.34 -11.95 2.66
C GLY A 77 -2.54 -12.66 4.00
N PRO A 78 -2.49 -11.91 5.12
CA PRO A 78 -2.76 -12.48 6.44
C PRO A 78 -4.16 -13.10 6.48
N SER A 79 -4.24 -14.29 7.05
CA SER A 79 -5.48 -15.06 7.22
C SER A 79 -6.12 -14.86 8.60
N GLU A 80 -5.33 -14.44 9.59
CA GLU A 80 -5.79 -14.15 10.94
C GLU A 80 -6.29 -12.69 11.06
N PRO A 81 -7.23 -12.38 11.97
CA PRO A 81 -7.83 -11.06 12.05
C PRO A 81 -6.82 -9.97 12.43
N LEU A 82 -6.97 -8.79 11.85
CA LEU A 82 -6.22 -7.60 12.26
C LEU A 82 -6.96 -6.87 13.39
N PRO A 83 -6.24 -6.16 14.28
CA PRO A 83 -6.87 -5.21 15.18
C PRO A 83 -7.51 -4.06 14.37
N GLU A 84 -8.36 -3.27 15.03
CA GLU A 84 -8.86 -2.02 14.46
C GLU A 84 -7.67 -1.08 14.22
N LEU A 85 -7.43 -0.75 12.96
CA LEU A 85 -6.30 0.10 12.57
C LEU A 85 -6.66 1.58 12.78
N PRO A 86 -5.83 2.34 13.51
CA PRO A 86 -6.15 3.71 13.84
C PRO A 86 -6.08 4.62 12.60
N ALA A 87 -6.91 5.66 12.59
CA ALA A 87 -7.12 6.51 11.41
C ALA A 87 -5.87 7.31 10.97
N ASP A 88 -4.91 7.53 11.88
CA ASP A 88 -3.62 8.18 11.58
C ASP A 88 -2.78 7.38 10.59
N LEU A 89 -2.94 6.05 10.55
CA LEU A 89 -2.24 5.20 9.58
C LEU A 89 -2.61 5.49 8.13
N ARG A 90 -3.76 6.13 7.86
CA ARG A 90 -4.18 6.49 6.50
C ARG A 90 -3.23 7.48 5.85
N THR A 91 -2.91 8.56 6.57
CA THR A 91 -1.96 9.58 6.09
C THR A 91 -0.59 8.94 5.86
N LEU A 92 -0.14 8.12 6.81
CA LEU A 92 1.13 7.41 6.72
C LEU A 92 1.16 6.42 5.54
N ALA A 93 0.06 5.75 5.25
CA ALA A 93 -0.05 4.85 4.11
C ALA A 93 -0.02 5.62 2.77
N VAL A 94 -0.65 6.79 2.69
CA VAL A 94 -0.55 7.67 1.52
C VAL A 94 0.90 8.11 1.31
N ASP A 95 1.58 8.60 2.35
CA ASP A 95 2.98 8.99 2.28
C ASP A 95 3.89 7.83 1.82
N ALA A 96 3.63 6.62 2.33
CA ALA A 96 4.37 5.43 1.94
C ALA A 96 4.12 5.03 0.47
N LEU A 97 2.85 5.06 0.02
CA LEU A 97 2.50 4.74 -1.38
C LEU A 97 3.07 5.78 -2.36
N ASP A 98 3.04 7.07 -2.00
CA ASP A 98 3.63 8.15 -2.78
C ASP A 98 5.15 7.96 -2.92
N GLN A 99 5.83 7.53 -1.85
CA GLN A 99 7.25 7.18 -1.90
C GLN A 99 7.50 5.92 -2.76
N VAL A 100 6.65 4.89 -2.65
CA VAL A 100 6.76 3.63 -3.42
C VAL A 100 6.73 3.87 -4.92
N VAL A 101 5.92 4.81 -5.41
CA VAL A 101 5.81 5.10 -6.86
C VAL A 101 6.77 6.18 -7.34
N SER A 102 7.54 6.79 -6.44
CA SER A 102 8.50 7.86 -6.76
C SER A 102 9.70 7.35 -7.58
N GLU A 103 10.47 8.28 -8.16
CA GLU A 103 11.74 8.00 -8.83
C GLU A 103 12.85 7.52 -7.87
N ARG A 104 12.60 7.53 -6.55
CA ARG A 104 13.57 7.11 -5.51
C ARG A 104 13.19 5.76 -4.91
N SER A 105 12.61 4.88 -5.72
CA SER A 105 12.11 3.58 -5.31
C SER A 105 12.62 2.52 -6.27
N GLU A 106 13.41 1.57 -5.76
CA GLU A 106 13.87 0.43 -6.53
C GLU A 106 12.70 -0.39 -7.07
N LEU A 107 11.64 -0.54 -6.26
CA LEU A 107 10.42 -1.23 -6.67
C LEU A 107 9.76 -0.55 -7.87
N ALA A 108 9.74 0.78 -7.90
CA ALA A 108 9.20 1.53 -9.03
C ALA A 108 10.04 1.33 -10.30
N GLU A 109 11.37 1.38 -10.18
CA GLU A 109 12.28 1.12 -11.30
C GLU A 109 12.09 -0.29 -11.88
N LEU A 110 11.97 -1.30 -11.01
CA LEU A 110 11.72 -2.69 -11.42
C LEU A 110 10.38 -2.84 -12.17
N TRP A 111 9.33 -2.17 -11.70
CA TRP A 111 8.02 -2.21 -12.36
C TRP A 111 7.99 -1.40 -13.67
N ASP A 112 8.75 -0.31 -13.79
CA ASP A 112 8.85 0.45 -15.05
C ASP A 112 9.43 -0.38 -16.19
N ASP A 113 10.35 -1.29 -15.89
CA ASP A 113 10.92 -2.24 -16.85
C ASP A 113 10.04 -3.47 -17.11
N ALA A 114 9.00 -3.68 -16.29
CA ALA A 114 8.11 -4.84 -16.41
C ALA A 114 6.93 -4.58 -17.36
N ALA A 115 6.52 -5.61 -18.10
CA ALA A 115 5.40 -5.51 -19.05
C ALA A 115 4.06 -5.07 -18.42
N ASN A 116 3.87 -5.36 -17.13
CA ASN A 116 2.66 -4.98 -16.38
C ASN A 116 2.84 -3.71 -15.53
N GLY A 117 3.96 -2.98 -15.66
CA GLY A 117 4.28 -1.81 -14.84
C GLY A 117 3.19 -0.76 -14.78
N SER A 118 2.59 -0.41 -15.93
CA SER A 118 1.49 0.55 -15.97
C SER A 118 0.26 0.10 -15.18
N LYS A 119 -0.01 -1.22 -15.17
CA LYS A 119 -1.12 -1.80 -14.43
C LYS A 119 -0.82 -1.80 -12.93
N TRP A 120 0.40 -2.16 -12.54
CA TRP A 120 0.84 -2.07 -11.16
C TRP A 120 0.73 -0.64 -10.61
N ARG A 121 1.26 0.36 -11.32
CA ARG A 121 1.15 1.78 -10.93
C ARG A 121 -0.31 2.25 -10.78
N HIS A 122 -1.19 1.79 -11.68
CA HIS A 122 -2.62 2.08 -11.60
C HIS A 122 -3.25 1.48 -10.33
N ASP A 123 -2.91 0.25 -9.98
CA ASP A 123 -3.42 -0.40 -8.77
C ASP A 123 -2.89 0.28 -7.49
N ILE A 124 -1.63 0.75 -7.47
CA ILE A 124 -1.11 1.57 -6.37
C ILE A 124 -1.88 2.89 -6.24
N THR A 125 -2.15 3.56 -7.36
CA THR A 125 -2.96 4.78 -7.37
C THR A 125 -4.37 4.52 -6.83
N ARG A 126 -4.98 3.39 -7.20
CA ARG A 126 -6.30 2.99 -6.68
C ARG A 126 -6.29 2.80 -5.17
N LEU A 127 -5.25 2.20 -4.60
CA LEU A 127 -5.11 2.08 -3.14
C LEU A 127 -4.98 3.46 -2.48
N ARG A 128 -4.14 4.34 -3.05
CA ARG A 128 -3.94 5.71 -2.58
C ARG A 128 -5.26 6.49 -2.56
N ASP A 129 -6.03 6.44 -3.65
CA ASP A 129 -7.27 7.21 -3.81
C ASP A 129 -8.40 6.75 -2.87
N VAL A 130 -8.38 5.50 -2.39
CA VAL A 130 -9.32 5.07 -1.34
C VAL A 130 -9.00 5.75 0.00
N LEU A 131 -7.71 6.00 0.26
CA LEU A 131 -7.23 6.57 1.52
C LEU A 131 -7.26 8.11 1.53
N ASP A 132 -6.95 8.71 0.39
CA ASP A 132 -6.96 10.16 0.14
C ASP A 132 -7.57 10.45 -1.24
N PRO A 133 -8.91 10.48 -1.33
CA PRO A 133 -9.60 10.67 -2.59
C PRO A 133 -9.21 12.00 -3.24
N PRO A 134 -8.94 12.03 -4.56
CA PRO A 134 -8.68 13.29 -5.24
C PRO A 134 -9.88 14.20 -5.12
N ALA A 135 -9.63 15.50 -4.90
CA ALA A 135 -10.70 16.49 -4.87
C ALA A 135 -11.53 16.37 -6.17
N PRO A 136 -12.87 16.33 -6.09
CA PRO A 136 -13.69 16.30 -7.30
C PRO A 136 -13.33 17.52 -8.14
N PRO A 137 -13.27 17.39 -9.48
CA PRO A 137 -13.04 18.55 -10.33
C PRO A 137 -14.07 19.61 -9.96
N GLN A 138 -13.60 20.78 -9.55
CA GLN A 138 -14.48 21.92 -9.32
C GLN A 138 -15.17 22.17 -10.65
N GLU A 139 -16.45 21.81 -10.75
CA GLU A 139 -17.29 22.30 -11.82
C GLU A 139 -17.25 23.83 -11.66
N ASP A 140 -16.45 24.50 -12.50
CA ASP A 140 -16.54 25.93 -12.72
C ASP A 140 -18.01 26.19 -13.02
N ALA A 141 -18.74 26.62 -11.99
CA ALA A 141 -20.11 27.05 -12.10
C ALA A 141 -20.06 28.31 -12.96
N LEU A 142 -20.09 28.08 -14.27
CA LEU A 142 -20.28 29.04 -15.32
C LEU A 142 -21.72 29.54 -15.18
N PHE A 143 -21.95 30.33 -14.13
CA PHE A 143 -23.08 31.22 -14.03
C PHE A 143 -22.85 32.33 -15.04
N ASP A 144 -23.19 32.04 -16.30
CA ASP A 144 -23.43 33.10 -17.28
C ASP A 144 -24.84 33.68 -17.03
N ILE A 145 -24.88 35.00 -17.15
CA ILE A 145 -25.88 35.97 -16.66
C ILE A 145 -27.20 35.92 -17.45
#